data_AF-A0A1B8TV13-F1
#
_entry.id   AF-A0A1B8TV13-F1
#
_cell.length_a   1.000
_cell.length_b   1.000
_cell.length_c   1.000
_cell.angle_alpha   90.00
_cell.angle_beta   90.00
_cell.angle_gamma   90.00
#
_symmetry.space_group_name_H-M   'P 1'
#
loop_
_entity.id
_entity.type
_entity.pdbx_description
1 polymer ?
#
loop_
_entity_poly.entity_id
_entity_poly.type
_entity_poly.pdbx_seq_one_letter_code
_entity_poly.pdbx_strand_id
1 'polypeptide(L)'
;MEKPDVMLKTMPFKLLKANWWKSKEFPNAKYPYRLFRQKKELEGETGNEWVFTELVKFYQLWSDVKGTRIDTKTTDIDIQADAYVDGKKMYLILNNMETSAQTLNLNILNLDKNNIKSITAKHLYEVNELPILD
;
A
#
# COMPACT_ATOMS: atom_id res chain seq x y z
N MET A 1 3.15 2.56 12.34
CA MET A 1 4.00 1.37 12.55
C MET A 1 4.48 1.41 13.98
N GLU A 2 3.60 1.06 14.93
CA GLU A 2 3.67 1.58 16.31
C GLU A 2 4.67 0.89 17.23
N LYS A 3 5.18 -0.28 16.84
CA LYS A 3 6.05 -1.10 17.68
C LYS A 3 7.36 -1.50 16.98
N PRO A 4 8.08 -0.56 16.32
CA PRO A 4 9.27 -0.90 15.55
C PRO A 4 10.44 -1.31 16.45
N ASP A 5 10.42 -0.92 17.72
CA ASP A 5 11.40 -1.22 18.76
C ASP A 5 11.36 -2.68 19.23
N VAL A 6 10.17 -3.31 19.22
CA VAL A 6 9.99 -4.71 19.65
C VAL A 6 9.70 -5.66 18.49
N MET A 7 9.67 -5.18 17.25
CA MET A 7 9.49 -6.01 16.05
C MET A 7 10.77 -6.06 15.22
N LEU A 8 11.44 -7.22 15.21
CA LEU A 8 12.66 -7.41 14.42
C LEU A 8 12.38 -7.39 12.90
N LYS A 9 11.28 -8.01 12.46
CA LYS A 9 10.93 -8.12 11.04
C LYS A 9 9.44 -8.41 10.86
N THR A 10 8.85 -7.79 9.85
CA THR A 10 7.53 -8.15 9.32
C THR A 10 7.67 -8.48 7.83
N MET A 11 6.84 -9.39 7.32
CA MET A 11 6.87 -9.78 5.91
C MET A 11 5.45 -9.99 5.40
N PRO A 12 4.94 -9.14 4.48
CA PRO A 12 3.69 -9.39 3.80
C PRO A 12 3.76 -10.71 3.04
N PHE A 13 2.76 -11.57 3.20
CA PHE A 13 2.73 -12.87 2.57
C PHE A 13 2.40 -12.74 1.07
N LYS A 14 3.44 -12.63 0.24
CA LYS A 14 3.36 -12.51 -1.22
C LYS A 14 4.51 -13.29 -1.85
N LEU A 15 4.19 -14.28 -2.66
CA LEU A 15 5.19 -15.05 -3.42
C LEU A 15 5.45 -14.40 -4.77
N LEU A 16 6.55 -14.77 -5.44
CA LEU A 16 6.86 -14.22 -6.76
C LEU A 16 5.90 -14.76 -7.84
N LYS A 17 6.00 -16.07 -8.15
CA LYS A 17 5.24 -16.77 -9.20
C LYS A 17 4.60 -18.09 -8.76
N ALA A 18 5.15 -18.74 -7.72
CA ALA A 18 4.62 -19.98 -7.14
C ALA A 18 4.26 -21.11 -8.14
N ASN A 19 5.06 -21.30 -9.21
CA ASN A 19 4.79 -22.31 -10.25
C ASN A 19 4.80 -23.76 -9.75
N TRP A 20 5.38 -24.00 -8.57
CA TRP A 20 5.40 -25.31 -7.91
C TRP A 20 4.02 -25.69 -7.34
N TRP A 21 3.15 -24.72 -7.08
CA TRP A 21 1.85 -24.97 -6.46
C TRP A 21 0.85 -25.49 -7.49
N LYS A 22 0.11 -26.53 -7.10
CA LYS A 22 -0.99 -27.11 -7.87
C LYS A 22 -2.13 -27.47 -6.92
N SER A 23 -3.36 -27.12 -7.27
CA SER A 23 -4.53 -27.59 -6.52
C SER A 23 -4.89 -29.02 -6.96
N LYS A 24 -5.25 -29.86 -5.98
CA LYS A 24 -5.77 -31.21 -6.24
C LYS A 24 -7.22 -31.19 -6.73
N GLU A 25 -7.98 -30.19 -6.31
CA GLU A 25 -9.42 -30.05 -6.60
C GLU A 25 -9.67 -29.18 -7.84
N PHE A 26 -8.80 -28.20 -8.10
CA PHE A 26 -8.92 -27.25 -9.19
C PHE A 26 -7.66 -27.25 -10.07
N PRO A 27 -7.52 -28.17 -11.04
CA PRO A 27 -6.29 -28.35 -11.82
C PRO A 27 -5.78 -27.08 -12.54
N ASN A 28 -6.70 -26.15 -12.85
CA ASN A 28 -6.39 -24.90 -13.53
C ASN A 28 -6.12 -23.72 -12.58
N ALA A 29 -6.40 -23.87 -11.29
CA ALA A 29 -6.18 -22.81 -10.31
C ALA A 29 -4.69 -22.42 -10.26
N LYS A 30 -4.45 -21.14 -9.99
CA LYS A 30 -3.12 -20.60 -9.72
C LYS A 30 -3.07 -20.13 -8.27
N TYR A 31 -1.86 -20.09 -7.71
CA TYR A 31 -1.69 -19.63 -6.34
C TYR A 31 -2.16 -18.17 -6.22
N PRO A 32 -3.03 -17.80 -5.28
CA PRO A 32 -3.64 -16.47 -5.27
C PRO A 32 -2.67 -15.36 -4.82
N TYR A 33 -1.76 -15.65 -3.89
CA TYR A 33 -0.85 -14.64 -3.31
C TYR A 33 0.46 -14.51 -4.09
N ARG A 34 0.39 -14.18 -5.39
CA ARG A 34 1.55 -14.00 -6.28
C ARG A 34 1.70 -12.55 -6.74
N LEU A 35 2.93 -12.04 -6.78
CA LEU A 35 3.26 -10.74 -7.37
C LEU A 35 3.15 -10.74 -8.89
N PHE A 36 3.36 -11.89 -9.52
CA PHE A 36 3.29 -12.04 -10.98
C PHE A 36 2.27 -13.08 -11.39
N ARG A 37 1.52 -12.76 -12.44
CA ARG A 37 0.69 -13.68 -13.22
C ARG A 37 1.18 -13.72 -14.67
N GLN A 38 0.87 -14.78 -15.40
CA GLN A 38 0.95 -14.71 -16.86
C GLN A 38 -0.18 -13.83 -17.39
N LYS A 39 0.05 -13.10 -18.46
CA LYS A 39 -0.95 -12.18 -19.03
C LYS A 39 -2.25 -12.91 -19.40
N LYS A 40 -2.15 -14.06 -20.07
CA LYS A 40 -3.29 -14.92 -20.41
C LYS A 40 -4.17 -15.45 -19.26
N GLU A 41 -3.84 -15.15 -18.00
CA GLU A 41 -4.63 -15.62 -16.85
C GLU A 41 -5.93 -14.82 -16.64
N LEU A 42 -6.07 -13.62 -17.21
CA LEU A 42 -7.32 -12.86 -17.17
C LEU A 42 -8.13 -13.05 -18.45
N GLU A 43 -9.46 -12.96 -18.30
CA GLU A 43 -10.39 -13.04 -19.42
C GLU A 43 -10.09 -11.93 -20.45
N GLY A 44 -10.07 -12.30 -21.73
CA GLY A 44 -9.76 -11.39 -22.83
C GLY A 44 -8.26 -11.10 -23.02
N GLU A 45 -7.38 -11.53 -22.12
CA GLU A 45 -5.94 -11.36 -22.26
C GLU A 45 -5.26 -12.59 -22.91
N THR A 46 -4.18 -12.36 -23.66
CA THR A 46 -3.35 -13.41 -24.27
C THR A 46 -1.87 -13.13 -24.02
N GLY A 47 -1.02 -14.15 -24.08
CA GLY A 47 0.43 -14.03 -23.89
C GLY A 47 0.99 -14.79 -22.68
N ASN A 48 2.26 -15.19 -22.77
CA ASN A 48 2.97 -15.96 -21.73
C ASN A 48 3.89 -15.10 -20.85
N GLU A 49 4.01 -13.81 -21.16
CA GLU A 49 4.78 -12.84 -20.40
C GLU A 49 4.24 -12.70 -18.98
N TRP A 50 5.16 -12.39 -18.07
CA TRP A 50 4.86 -12.16 -16.67
C TRP A 50 4.53 -10.69 -16.46
N VAL A 51 3.32 -10.43 -15.99
CA VAL A 51 2.85 -9.10 -15.62
C VAL A 51 2.60 -9.05 -14.12
N PHE A 52 2.72 -7.88 -13.53
CA PHE A 52 2.39 -7.72 -12.12
C PHE A 52 0.90 -8.00 -11.89
N THR A 53 0.60 -8.62 -10.75
CA THR A 53 -0.74 -8.60 -10.18
C THR A 53 -0.95 -7.31 -9.42
N GLU A 54 -2.20 -7.06 -9.03
CA GLU A 54 -2.57 -5.93 -8.20
C GLU A 54 -1.84 -5.84 -6.86
N LEU A 55 -1.26 -6.95 -6.38
CA LEU A 55 -0.47 -6.97 -5.14
C LEU A 55 0.78 -6.08 -5.21
N VAL A 56 1.21 -5.67 -6.41
CA VAL A 56 2.31 -4.72 -6.62
C VAL A 56 1.95 -3.31 -6.11
N LYS A 57 0.66 -2.93 -6.12
CA LYS A 57 0.19 -1.58 -5.74
C LYS A 57 0.55 -1.22 -4.30
N PHE A 58 0.62 -2.21 -3.42
CA PHE A 58 1.17 -2.04 -2.08
C PHE A 58 2.61 -1.48 -2.11
N TYR A 59 3.51 -2.04 -2.92
CA TYR A 59 4.89 -1.56 -2.99
C TYR A 59 5.00 -0.21 -3.71
N GLN A 60 4.12 0.05 -4.68
CA GLN A 60 4.04 1.33 -5.37
C GLN A 60 3.56 2.46 -4.43
N LEU A 61 2.56 2.19 -3.60
CA LEU A 61 2.09 3.11 -2.55
C LEU A 61 3.25 3.50 -1.62
N TRP A 62 4.00 2.51 -1.14
CA TRP A 62 5.07 2.70 -0.15
C TRP A 62 6.45 3.06 -0.74
N SER A 63 6.60 3.19 -2.07
CA SER A 63 7.91 3.21 -2.75
C SER A 63 8.85 4.34 -2.33
N ASP A 64 8.30 5.45 -1.83
CA ASP A 64 9.08 6.66 -1.52
C ASP A 64 9.27 6.87 -0.02
N VAL A 65 8.52 6.17 0.83
CA VAL A 65 8.42 6.45 2.27
C VAL A 65 9.69 6.04 3.00
N LYS A 66 10.33 7.00 3.66
CA LYS A 66 11.53 6.84 4.49
C LYS A 66 11.74 8.07 5.36
N GLY A 67 12.69 7.98 6.29
CA GLY A 67 13.17 9.11 7.09
C GLY A 67 12.97 8.91 8.59
N THR A 68 13.10 10.01 9.32
CA THR A 68 12.91 10.03 10.78
C THR A 68 11.42 10.16 11.09
N ARG A 69 10.90 9.27 11.93
CA ARG A 69 9.51 9.33 12.41
C ARG A 69 9.27 10.63 13.19
N ILE A 70 8.15 11.29 12.93
CA ILE A 70 7.71 12.49 13.65
C ILE A 70 6.38 12.25 14.35
N ASP A 71 6.03 13.12 15.30
CA ASP A 71 4.79 12.98 16.06
C ASP A 71 3.54 13.18 15.16
N THR A 72 2.57 12.29 15.35
CA THR A 72 1.27 12.33 14.68
C THR A 72 0.19 11.94 15.67
N LYS A 73 -0.95 12.63 15.62
CA LYS A 73 -2.09 12.33 16.48
C LYS A 73 -3.37 12.36 15.66
N THR A 74 -4.23 11.37 15.90
CA THR A 74 -5.59 11.32 15.38
C THR A 74 -6.58 11.52 16.52
N THR A 75 -7.72 12.13 16.23
CA THR A 75 -8.85 12.24 17.17
C THR A 75 -9.82 11.06 17.05
N ASP A 76 -9.69 10.31 15.97
CA ASP A 76 -10.47 9.12 15.64
C ASP A 76 -9.56 7.90 15.71
N ILE A 77 -10.00 6.85 16.42
CA ILE A 77 -9.24 5.62 16.62
C ILE A 77 -9.23 4.73 15.38
N ASP A 78 -10.25 4.88 14.51
CA ASP A 78 -10.38 4.12 13.27
C ASP A 78 -9.61 4.77 12.12
N ILE A 79 -9.07 5.97 12.34
CA ILE A 79 -8.06 6.60 11.49
C ILE A 79 -6.69 6.41 12.10
N GLN A 80 -5.84 5.70 11.39
CA GLN A 80 -4.43 5.54 11.75
C GLN A 80 -3.59 6.52 10.94
N ALA A 81 -2.65 7.19 11.62
CA ALA A 81 -1.70 8.09 11.00
C ALA A 81 -0.27 7.77 11.44
N ASP A 82 0.67 7.95 10.52
CA ASP A 82 2.10 7.90 10.81
C ASP A 82 2.82 8.85 9.85
N ALA A 83 3.94 9.45 10.26
CA ALA A 83 4.66 10.39 9.41
C ALA A 83 6.18 10.32 9.58
N TYR A 84 6.87 10.62 8.47
CA TYR A 84 8.33 10.54 8.37
C TYR A 84 8.87 11.76 7.64
N VAL A 85 10.03 12.27 8.08
CA VAL A 85 10.74 13.36 7.42
C VAL A 85 12.09 12.87 6.91
N ASP A 86 12.33 13.05 5.60
CA ASP A 86 13.61 12.82 4.93
C ASP A 86 14.09 14.14 4.29
N GLY A 87 14.98 14.84 4.98
CA GLY A 87 15.48 16.16 4.57
C GLY A 87 14.34 17.19 4.44
N LYS A 88 13.99 17.55 3.20
CA LYS A 88 12.94 18.54 2.88
C LYS A 88 11.61 17.90 2.46
N LYS A 89 11.48 16.58 2.59
CA LYS A 89 10.27 15.83 2.24
C LYS A 89 9.63 15.28 3.51
N MET A 90 8.33 15.50 3.65
CA MET A 90 7.50 14.86 4.67
C MET A 90 6.59 13.84 3.98
N TYR A 91 6.53 12.64 4.54
CA TYR A 91 5.60 11.59 4.15
C TYR A 91 4.56 11.46 5.25
N LEU A 92 3.30 11.75 4.93
CA LEU A 92 2.15 11.50 5.80
C LEU A 92 1.41 10.27 5.27
N ILE A 93 1.24 9.27 6.13
CA ILE A 93 0.51 8.05 5.84
C ILE A 93 -0.78 8.08 6.64
N LEU A 94 -1.89 7.81 5.96
CA LEU A 94 -3.22 7.71 6.54
C LEU A 94 -3.82 6.37 6.15
N ASN A 95 -4.41 5.66 7.11
CA ASN A 95 -5.14 4.43 6.89
C ASN A 95 -6.52 4.53 7.55
N ASN A 96 -7.56 4.26 6.76
CA ASN A 96 -8.94 4.27 7.22
C ASN A 96 -9.38 2.83 7.52
N MET A 97 -9.76 2.55 8.76
CA MET A 97 -10.30 1.26 9.18
C MET A 97 -11.84 1.21 9.11
N GLU A 98 -12.49 2.35 8.87
CA GLU A 98 -13.94 2.41 8.64
C GLU A 98 -14.32 1.76 7.31
N THR A 99 -15.54 1.22 7.25
CA THR A 99 -16.11 0.69 6.00
C THR A 99 -16.73 1.78 5.12
N SER A 100 -16.50 3.05 5.44
CA SER A 100 -17.05 4.21 4.74
C SER A 100 -15.99 5.30 4.57
N ALA A 101 -16.18 6.13 3.54
CA ALA A 101 -15.28 7.25 3.27
C ALA A 101 -15.33 8.29 4.40
N GLN A 102 -14.16 8.71 4.88
CA GLN A 102 -14.02 9.69 5.94
C GLN A 102 -13.43 11.00 5.40
N THR A 103 -13.95 12.13 5.86
CA THR A 103 -13.36 13.45 5.58
C THR A 103 -12.37 13.80 6.67
N LEU A 104 -11.10 14.01 6.29
CA LEU A 104 -10.02 14.30 7.22
C LEU A 104 -9.58 15.76 7.12
N ASN A 105 -9.62 16.47 8.25
CA ASN A 105 -9.07 17.81 8.38
C ASN A 105 -7.64 17.73 8.90
N LEU A 106 -6.66 18.01 8.05
CA LEU A 106 -5.25 17.94 8.41
C LEU A 106 -4.79 19.23 9.11
N ASN A 107 -4.22 19.08 10.30
CA ASN A 107 -3.60 20.18 11.03
C ASN A 107 -2.11 19.92 11.20
N ILE A 108 -1.27 20.67 10.48
CA ILE A 108 0.19 20.54 10.53
C ILE A 108 0.75 21.75 11.29
N LEU A 109 1.40 21.47 12.41
CA LEU A 109 2.01 22.50 13.25
C LEU A 109 3.28 23.07 12.60
N ASN A 110 3.60 24.34 12.89
CA ASN A 110 4.80 25.04 12.42
C ASN A 110 4.94 25.18 10.88
N LEU A 111 3.82 25.13 10.15
CA LEU A 111 3.77 25.39 8.71
C LEU A 111 4.12 26.83 8.35
N ASP A 112 3.82 27.78 9.24
CA ASP A 112 4.12 29.21 9.11
C ASP A 112 5.61 29.49 8.88
N LYS A 113 6.48 28.58 9.32
CA LYS A 113 7.94 28.66 9.12
C LYS A 113 8.44 27.82 7.94
N ASN A 114 7.58 26.99 7.34
CA ASN A 114 7.95 26.00 6.35
C ASN A 114 6.89 25.94 5.23
N ASN A 115 7.04 26.79 4.21
CA ASN A 115 6.12 26.79 3.07
C ASN A 115 6.18 25.47 2.29
N ILE A 116 5.05 24.78 2.19
CA ILE A 116 4.89 23.60 1.33
C ILE A 116 5.02 24.05 -0.13
N LYS A 117 5.97 23.48 -0.86
CA LYS A 117 6.19 23.78 -2.29
C LYS A 117 5.30 22.97 -3.22
N SER A 118 5.02 21.72 -2.86
CA SER A 118 4.25 20.80 -3.67
C SER A 118 3.71 19.67 -2.81
N ILE A 119 2.58 19.10 -3.21
CA ILE A 119 1.98 17.91 -2.61
C ILE A 119 1.82 16.87 -3.71
N THR A 120 2.18 15.63 -3.41
CA THR A 120 1.87 14.46 -4.22
C THR A 120 1.10 13.49 -3.34
N ALA A 121 -0.06 13.05 -3.80
CA ALA A 121 -0.86 12.05 -3.12
C ALA A 121 -0.69 10.71 -3.84
N LYS A 122 -0.68 9.63 -3.05
CA LYS A 122 -0.91 8.27 -3.54
C LYS A 122 -2.09 7.71 -2.77
N HIS A 123 -3.12 7.27 -3.47
CA HIS A 123 -4.35 6.78 -2.84
C HIS A 123 -4.68 5.38 -3.34
N LEU A 124 -4.59 4.40 -2.44
CA LEU A 124 -4.93 3.00 -2.72
C LEU A 124 -6.29 2.67 -2.08
N TYR A 125 -7.29 2.40 -2.91
CA TYR A 125 -8.67 2.13 -2.50
C TYR A 125 -9.30 1.05 -3.38
N GLU A 126 -10.50 0.59 -3.06
CA GLU A 126 -11.20 -0.46 -3.82
C GLU A 126 -12.29 0.14 -4.73
N VAL A 127 -12.38 -0.38 -5.95
CA VAL A 127 -13.46 -0.10 -6.90
C VAL A 127 -13.84 -1.41 -7.59
N ASN A 128 -15.09 -1.85 -7.42
CA ASN A 128 -15.62 -3.10 -7.99
C ASN A 128 -14.71 -4.31 -7.70
N GLU A 129 -14.34 -4.51 -6.44
CA GLU A 129 -13.47 -5.55 -5.90
C GLU A 129 -12.00 -5.49 -6.35
N LEU A 130 -11.62 -4.44 -7.08
CA LEU A 130 -10.25 -4.24 -7.56
C LEU A 130 -9.58 -3.07 -6.83
N PRO A 131 -8.34 -3.23 -6.36
CA PRO A 131 -7.61 -2.12 -5.78
C PRO A 131 -7.18 -1.15 -6.89
N ILE A 132 -7.43 0.14 -6.73
CA ILE A 132 -7.01 1.23 -7.60
C ILE A 132 -5.97 2.07 -6.87
N LEU A 133 -4.88 2.42 -7.56
CA LEU A 133 -3.84 3.31 -7.05
C LEU A 133 -3.79 4.55 -7.94
N ASP A 134 -4.17 5.70 -7.37
CA ASP A 134 -4.11 7.02 -8.01
C ASP A 134 -2.97 7.87 -7.43
#